data_AF-A0A966FT04-F1
#
_entry.id   AF-A0A966FT04-F1
#
_cell.length_a   1.000
_cell.length_b   1.000
_cell.length_c   1.000
_cell.angle_alpha   90.00
_cell.angle_beta   90.00
_cell.angle_gamma   90.00
#
_symmetry.space_group_name_H-M   'P 1'
#
loop_
_entity.id
_entity.type
_entity.pdbx_description
1 polymer ?
#
loop_
_entity_poly.entity_id
_entity_poly.type
_entity_poly.pdbx_seq_one_letter_code
_entity_poly.pdbx_strand_id
1 'polypeptide(L)'
;GYSRDRLVGSWAGAFGNPQFLPSVYLRLATDGDGDGMANIFTNQTDTMASIARYFQDAGWRPGIPWGVQASIPAGFDVDAYRNKLVSPVCPRVHERHSQWKTVEEWRALGVTPFTSLPPGTLASLFQPDGPGTRAWLLTSNYRVILEYNCSNYYAMSVGLLADEIAR
;
A
#
# COMPACT_ATOMS: atom_id res chain seq x y z
N GLY A 1 23.79 0.07 20.87
CA GLY A 1 23.99 0.03 19.41
C GLY A 1 24.28 -1.39 18.98
N TYR A 2 24.04 -1.76 17.72
CA TYR A 2 24.26 -3.13 17.22
C TYR A 2 25.73 -3.38 16.90
N SER A 3 26.18 -4.62 17.14
CA SER A 3 27.44 -5.10 16.58
C SER A 3 27.31 -5.34 15.08
N ARG A 4 28.42 -5.22 14.33
CA ARG A 4 28.41 -5.29 12.86
C ARG A 4 27.86 -6.62 12.34
N ASP A 5 28.17 -7.72 13.01
CA ASP A 5 27.71 -9.08 12.68
C ASP A 5 26.19 -9.25 12.80
N ARG A 6 25.52 -8.41 13.59
CA ARG A 6 24.05 -8.41 13.71
C ARG A 6 23.34 -7.59 12.65
N LEU A 7 24.04 -6.68 11.97
CA LEU A 7 23.48 -5.83 10.92
C LEU A 7 23.41 -6.60 9.59
N VAL A 8 22.63 -7.69 9.57
CA VAL A 8 22.45 -8.56 8.40
C VAL A 8 21.29 -8.05 7.55
N GLY A 9 21.52 -7.96 6.24
CA GLY A 9 20.53 -7.52 5.28
C GLY A 9 20.78 -8.03 3.87
N SER A 10 19.91 -7.62 2.96
CA SER A 10 20.03 -7.85 1.53
C SER A 10 21.24 -7.15 0.93
N TRP A 11 21.59 -7.53 -0.30
CA TRP A 11 22.71 -6.96 -1.05
C TRP A 11 22.62 -5.42 -1.23
N ALA A 12 21.39 -4.87 -1.24
CA ALA A 12 21.14 -3.44 -1.39
C ALA A 12 21.06 -2.69 -0.04
N GLY A 13 21.34 -3.37 1.08
CA GLY A 13 21.42 -2.76 2.40
C GLY A 13 20.10 -2.66 3.16
N ALA A 14 19.01 -3.25 2.66
CA ALA A 14 17.78 -3.42 3.44
C ALA A 14 17.95 -4.55 4.46
N PHE A 15 17.70 -4.31 5.74
CA PHE A 15 18.07 -5.24 6.81
C PHE A 15 16.94 -5.59 7.78
N GLY A 16 17.19 -6.64 8.56
CA GLY A 16 16.21 -7.20 9.50
C GLY A 16 15.00 -7.83 8.82
N ASN A 17 14.04 -8.25 9.64
CA ASN A 17 12.78 -8.83 9.18
C ASN A 17 11.96 -7.89 8.28
N PRO A 18 11.83 -6.57 8.57
CA PRO A 18 11.02 -5.69 7.73
C PRO A 18 11.74 -5.26 6.44
N GLN A 19 13.01 -5.62 6.24
CA GLN A 19 13.82 -5.14 5.12
C GLN A 19 13.84 -3.61 5.03
N PHE A 20 14.09 -2.94 6.16
CA PHE A 20 14.24 -1.49 6.19
C PHE A 20 15.62 -1.07 5.68
N LEU A 21 15.65 0.00 4.89
CA LEU A 21 16.89 0.74 4.65
C LEU A 21 17.35 1.42 5.96
N PRO A 22 18.66 1.69 6.12
CA PRO A 22 19.18 2.32 7.34
C PRO A 22 18.48 3.64 7.71
N SER A 23 18.14 4.46 6.72
CA SER A 23 17.42 5.72 6.94
C SER A 23 15.99 5.52 7.47
N VAL A 24 15.32 4.45 7.02
CA VAL A 24 13.98 4.07 7.52
C VAL A 24 14.09 3.57 8.96
N TYR A 25 15.08 2.71 9.25
CA TYR A 25 15.34 2.25 10.62
C TYR A 25 15.55 3.42 11.58
N LEU A 26 16.44 4.36 11.25
CA LEU A 26 16.75 5.49 12.12
C LEU A 26 15.54 6.38 12.41
N ARG A 27 14.57 6.42 11.49
CA ARG A 27 13.40 7.29 11.58
C ARG A 27 12.20 6.60 12.23
N LEU A 28 12.04 5.30 12.04
CA LEU A 28 10.79 4.58 12.29
C LEU A 28 10.92 3.30 13.11
N ALA A 29 12.13 2.81 13.38
CA ALA A 29 12.30 1.67 14.26
C ALA A 29 11.71 1.98 15.64
N THR A 30 10.87 1.08 16.13
CA THR A 30 10.08 1.26 17.35
C THR A 30 10.38 0.09 18.29
N ASP A 31 10.75 0.42 19.52
CA ASP A 31 10.82 -0.51 20.64
C ASP A 31 9.38 -0.86 21.05
N GLY A 32 8.97 -2.07 20.72
CA GLY A 32 7.59 -2.53 20.86
C GLY A 32 7.32 -3.22 22.20
N ASP A 33 8.35 -3.75 22.86
CA ASP A 33 8.22 -4.44 24.15
C ASP A 33 8.74 -3.63 25.36
N GLY A 34 9.39 -2.49 25.10
CA GLY A 34 9.82 -1.53 26.11
C GLY A 34 11.16 -1.88 26.77
N ASP A 35 11.98 -2.73 26.15
CA ASP A 35 13.30 -3.11 26.68
C ASP A 35 14.41 -2.06 26.46
N GLY A 36 14.09 -0.99 25.73
CA GLY A 36 14.98 0.11 25.37
C GLY A 36 15.66 -0.04 24.00
N MET A 37 15.32 -1.07 23.21
CA MET A 37 15.98 -1.37 21.94
C MET A 37 15.02 -1.88 20.86
N ALA A 38 14.91 -1.16 19.74
CA ALA A 38 14.12 -1.59 18.59
C ALA A 38 14.81 -2.71 17.77
N ASN A 39 14.79 -3.96 18.25
CA ASN A 39 15.42 -5.13 17.64
C ASN A 39 14.61 -5.76 16.50
N ILE A 40 14.58 -5.07 15.36
CA ILE A 40 13.90 -5.53 14.13
C ILE A 40 14.53 -6.76 13.46
N PHE A 41 15.59 -7.33 14.02
CA PHE A 41 16.29 -8.49 13.46
C PHE A 41 15.74 -9.79 14.01
N THR A 42 15.55 -9.87 15.33
CA THR A 42 15.14 -11.12 15.99
C THR A 42 13.94 -10.97 16.91
N ASN A 43 13.54 -9.73 17.24
CA ASN A 43 12.35 -9.49 18.06
C ASN A 43 11.14 -9.25 17.15
N GLN A 44 10.12 -10.10 17.30
CA GLN A 44 8.89 -9.99 16.52
C GLN A 44 8.05 -8.78 16.92
N THR A 45 8.02 -8.42 18.21
CA THR A 45 7.28 -7.28 18.73
C THR A 45 7.83 -5.98 18.13
N ASP A 46 9.15 -5.79 18.15
CA ASP A 46 9.79 -4.62 17.55
C ASP A 46 9.63 -4.58 16.04
N THR A 47 9.70 -5.75 15.39
CA THR A 47 9.46 -5.87 13.95
C THR A 47 8.06 -5.38 13.60
N MET A 48 7.03 -5.88 14.28
CA MET A 48 5.64 -5.50 14.03
C MET A 48 5.36 -4.05 14.39
N ALA A 49 5.87 -3.57 15.53
CA ALA A 49 5.75 -2.18 15.95
C ALA A 49 6.40 -1.23 14.94
N SER A 50 7.57 -1.58 14.41
CA SER A 50 8.28 -0.80 13.40
C SER A 50 7.56 -0.76 12.05
N ILE A 51 6.99 -1.89 11.60
CA ILE A 51 6.16 -1.94 10.38
C ILE A 51 4.89 -1.09 10.57
N ALA A 52 4.22 -1.21 11.73
CA ALA A 52 3.05 -0.40 12.04
C ALA A 52 3.39 1.11 12.08
N ARG A 53 4.53 1.48 12.68
CA ARG A 53 5.02 2.86 12.70
C ARG A 53 5.30 3.39 11.30
N TYR A 54 5.89 2.57 10.43
CA TYR A 54 6.07 2.91 9.02
C TYR A 54 4.73 3.20 8.34
N PHE A 55 3.75 2.31 8.49
CA PHE A 55 2.43 2.50 7.86
C PHE A 55 1.72 3.75 8.37
N GLN A 56 1.81 4.03 9.68
CA GLN A 56 1.26 5.26 10.26
C GLN A 56 1.92 6.52 9.70
N ASP A 57 3.26 6.52 9.64
CA ASP A 57 4.04 7.64 9.11
C ASP A 57 3.77 7.89 7.62
N ALA A 58 3.60 6.84 6.83
CA ALA A 58 3.20 6.90 5.43
C ALA A 58 1.72 7.31 5.23
N GLY A 59 0.94 7.46 6.31
CA GLY A 59 -0.42 8.00 6.26
C GLY A 59 -1.53 6.96 6.14
N TRP A 60 -1.30 5.74 6.64
CA TRP A 60 -2.35 4.71 6.74
C TRP A 60 -3.57 5.22 7.51
N ARG A 61 -4.76 4.98 6.96
CA ARG A 61 -6.04 5.37 7.53
C ARG A 61 -6.76 4.14 8.08
N PRO A 62 -6.85 3.97 9.41
CA PRO A 62 -7.61 2.89 10.01
C PRO A 62 -9.07 2.87 9.53
N GLY A 63 -9.65 1.68 9.35
CA GLY A 63 -11.03 1.52 8.88
C GLY A 63 -11.26 1.76 7.38
N ILE A 64 -10.24 2.21 6.64
CA ILE A 64 -10.28 2.28 5.18
C ILE A 64 -9.55 1.05 4.62
N PRO A 65 -10.14 0.23 3.74
CA PRO A 65 -9.42 -0.89 3.13
C PRO A 65 -8.34 -0.36 2.18
N TRP A 66 -7.30 -1.14 1.90
CA TRP A 66 -6.29 -0.78 0.90
C TRP A 66 -6.93 -0.57 -0.49
N GLY A 67 -7.90 -1.42 -0.83
CA GLY A 67 -8.68 -1.36 -2.05
C GLY A 67 -9.77 -2.43 -2.00
N VAL A 68 -10.71 -2.34 -2.94
CA VAL A 68 -11.80 -3.30 -3.08
C VAL A 68 -11.99 -3.64 -4.55
N GLN A 69 -12.32 -4.89 -4.85
CA GLN A 69 -12.67 -5.27 -6.21
C GLN A 69 -13.96 -4.54 -6.63
N ALA A 70 -14.07 -4.19 -7.91
CA ALA A 70 -15.21 -3.48 -8.46
C ALA A 70 -15.63 -4.06 -9.82
N SER A 71 -16.92 -3.94 -10.13
CA SER A 71 -17.41 -4.08 -11.50
C SER A 71 -17.22 -2.77 -12.26
N ILE A 72 -17.01 -2.90 -13.56
CA ILE A 72 -16.98 -1.80 -14.53
C ILE A 72 -18.06 -2.06 -15.59
N PRO A 73 -18.74 -1.01 -16.11
CA PRO A 73 -19.68 -1.17 -17.20
C PRO A 73 -19.01 -1.69 -18.48
N ALA A 74 -19.78 -2.40 -19.31
CA ALA A 74 -19.31 -2.76 -20.64
C ALA A 74 -19.02 -1.49 -21.47
N GLY A 75 -17.88 -1.47 -22.17
CA GLY A 75 -17.47 -0.32 -22.98
C GLY A 75 -16.99 0.90 -22.17
N PHE A 76 -16.73 0.74 -20.87
CA PHE A 76 -16.20 1.83 -20.05
C PHE A 76 -14.85 2.35 -20.58
N ASP A 77 -14.80 3.64 -20.91
CA ASP A 77 -13.59 4.32 -21.37
C ASP A 77 -12.67 4.64 -20.17
N VAL A 78 -11.84 3.67 -19.79
CA VAL A 78 -10.82 3.82 -18.72
C VAL A 78 -9.85 4.97 -19.04
N ASP A 79 -9.59 5.15 -20.32
CA ASP A 79 -8.60 6.05 -20.90
C ASP A 79 -8.98 7.52 -20.71
N ALA A 80 -10.28 7.83 -20.72
CA ALA A 80 -10.85 9.14 -20.40
C ALA A 80 -10.56 9.57 -18.95
N TYR A 81 -10.31 8.61 -18.04
CA TYR A 81 -10.07 8.88 -16.62
C TYR A 81 -8.63 8.68 -16.18
N ARG A 82 -7.68 8.55 -17.10
CA ARG A 82 -6.25 8.41 -16.77
C ARG A 82 -5.77 9.49 -15.79
N ASN A 83 -4.90 9.09 -14.86
CA ASN A 83 -4.25 10.02 -13.96
C ASN A 83 -3.38 11.01 -14.75
N LYS A 84 -3.59 12.31 -14.52
CA LYS A 84 -2.82 13.41 -15.15
C LYS A 84 -1.76 13.99 -14.22
N LEU A 85 -1.70 13.53 -12.98
CA LEU A 85 -0.76 14.02 -11.97
C LEU A 85 0.47 13.11 -11.91
N VAL A 86 1.64 13.72 -11.80
CA VAL A 86 2.89 13.02 -11.57
C VAL A 86 3.15 12.97 -10.08
N SER A 87 3.21 11.77 -9.51
CA SER A 87 3.58 11.58 -8.11
C SER A 87 5.06 11.87 -7.90
N PRO A 88 5.48 12.60 -6.85
CA PRO A 88 6.88 12.78 -6.52
C PRO A 88 7.55 11.48 -6.05
N VAL A 89 6.76 10.50 -5.61
CA VAL A 89 7.21 9.20 -5.11
C VAL A 89 6.59 8.10 -5.98
N CYS A 90 7.40 7.10 -6.37
CA CYS A 90 6.98 5.99 -7.23
C CYS A 90 6.20 6.39 -8.50
N PRO A 91 6.58 7.41 -9.30
CA PRO A 91 5.74 7.96 -10.37
C PRO A 91 5.17 6.91 -11.33
N ARG A 92 5.98 5.92 -11.73
CA ARG A 92 5.59 4.90 -12.71
C ARG A 92 4.43 4.01 -12.30
N VAL A 93 4.27 3.70 -11.01
CA VAL A 93 3.18 2.82 -10.59
C VAL A 93 1.82 3.48 -10.78
N HIS A 94 1.77 4.81 -10.70
CA HIS A 94 0.55 5.61 -10.79
C HIS A 94 0.11 5.93 -12.22
N GLU A 95 0.95 5.69 -13.23
CA GLU A 95 0.60 5.86 -14.65
C GLU A 95 -0.54 4.93 -15.08
N ARG A 96 -0.67 3.79 -14.40
CA ARG A 96 -1.70 2.78 -14.64
C ARG A 96 -2.95 2.96 -13.78
N HIS A 97 -2.96 3.95 -12.90
CA HIS A 97 -4.12 4.28 -12.06
C HIS A 97 -4.93 5.37 -12.75
N SER A 98 -6.25 5.36 -12.57
CA SER A 98 -7.06 6.50 -12.96
C SER A 98 -6.81 7.69 -12.01
N GLN A 99 -7.33 8.85 -12.39
CA GLN A 99 -7.45 9.99 -11.48
C GLN A 99 -8.29 9.64 -10.25
N TRP A 100 -8.09 10.38 -9.16
CA TRP A 100 -8.91 10.22 -7.97
C TRP A 100 -10.34 10.69 -8.20
N LYS A 101 -11.29 9.90 -7.71
CA LYS A 101 -12.71 10.25 -7.57
C LYS A 101 -13.26 9.68 -6.29
N THR A 102 -14.32 10.25 -5.74
CA THR A 102 -15.01 9.62 -4.61
C THR A 102 -15.71 8.34 -5.06
N VAL A 103 -16.01 7.44 -4.14
CA VAL A 103 -16.76 6.22 -4.44
C VAL A 103 -18.14 6.52 -5.05
N GLU A 104 -18.77 7.63 -4.69
CA GLU A 104 -20.04 8.09 -5.28
C GLU A 104 -19.87 8.54 -6.72
N GLU A 105 -18.81 9.30 -7.02
CA GLU A 105 -18.49 9.70 -8.39
C GLU A 105 -18.19 8.48 -9.27
N TRP A 106 -17.49 7.46 -8.75
CA TRP A 106 -17.29 6.20 -9.46
C TRP A 106 -18.61 5.45 -9.73
N ARG A 107 -19.48 5.38 -8.72
CA ARG A 107 -20.81 4.77 -8.87
C ARG A 107 -21.67 5.50 -9.90
N ALA A 108 -21.61 6.83 -9.95
CA ALA A 108 -22.31 7.63 -10.97
C ALA A 108 -21.82 7.33 -12.40
N LEU A 109 -20.58 6.85 -12.53
CA LEU A 109 -20.00 6.37 -13.79
C LEU A 109 -20.25 4.86 -14.02
N GLY A 110 -21.02 4.20 -13.16
CA GLY A 110 -21.34 2.77 -13.21
C GLY A 110 -20.28 1.84 -12.63
N VAL A 111 -19.14 2.37 -12.14
CA VAL A 111 -18.12 1.58 -11.47
C VAL A 111 -18.56 1.30 -10.02
N THR A 112 -18.83 0.04 -9.71
CA THR A 112 -19.46 -0.34 -8.44
C THR A 112 -18.55 -1.28 -7.64
N PRO A 113 -18.12 -0.90 -6.42
CA PRO A 113 -17.32 -1.80 -5.60
C PRO A 113 -18.16 -2.98 -5.06
N PHE A 114 -17.55 -4.15 -4.93
CA PHE A 114 -18.18 -5.35 -4.37
C PHE A 114 -18.35 -5.28 -2.85
N THR A 115 -17.47 -4.55 -2.19
CA THR A 115 -17.56 -4.24 -0.76
C THR A 115 -17.81 -2.74 -0.61
N SER A 116 -18.74 -2.36 0.28
CA SER A 116 -19.02 -0.94 0.49
C SER A 116 -17.81 -0.22 1.07
N LEU A 117 -17.49 0.94 0.51
CA LEU A 117 -16.54 1.89 1.07
C LEU A 117 -17.28 2.99 1.84
N PRO A 118 -16.69 3.58 2.89
CA PRO A 118 -17.26 4.74 3.56
C PRO A 118 -17.56 5.89 2.58
N PRO A 119 -18.63 6.66 2.79
CA PRO A 119 -18.96 7.76 1.90
C PRO A 119 -17.84 8.79 1.77
N GLY A 120 -17.67 9.35 0.58
CA GLY A 120 -16.61 10.33 0.28
C GLY A 120 -15.19 9.73 0.22
N THR A 121 -15.03 8.41 0.36
CA THR A 121 -13.72 7.76 0.19
C THR A 121 -13.20 8.01 -1.23
N LEU A 122 -12.06 8.67 -1.33
CA LEU A 122 -11.33 8.82 -2.59
C LEU A 122 -10.72 7.47 -2.98
N ALA A 123 -10.94 7.08 -4.24
CA ALA A 123 -10.37 5.90 -4.86
C ALA A 123 -9.86 6.19 -6.27
N SER A 124 -8.88 5.41 -6.71
CA SER A 124 -8.44 5.31 -8.10
C SER A 124 -8.79 3.94 -8.66
N LEU A 125 -9.24 3.90 -9.91
CA LEU A 125 -9.53 2.67 -10.64
C LEU A 125 -8.22 2.08 -11.16
N PHE A 126 -8.07 0.78 -11.01
CA PHE A 126 -6.92 0.03 -11.50
C PHE A 126 -7.32 -1.33 -12.04
N GLN A 127 -6.77 -1.69 -13.20
CA GLN A 127 -6.86 -3.03 -13.78
C GLN A 127 -5.45 -3.60 -13.92
N PRO A 128 -5.01 -4.48 -13.00
CA PRO A 128 -3.63 -5.00 -12.96
C PRO A 128 -3.24 -5.77 -14.21
N ASP A 129 -4.21 -6.36 -14.90
CA ASP A 129 -3.99 -7.15 -16.11
C ASP A 129 -4.45 -6.42 -17.39
N GLY A 130 -4.80 -5.13 -17.28
CA GLY A 130 -5.16 -4.25 -18.40
C GLY A 130 -6.66 -4.00 -18.58
N PRO A 131 -7.05 -3.13 -19.53
CA PRO A 131 -8.46 -2.83 -19.80
C PRO A 131 -9.29 -4.09 -20.09
N GLY A 132 -10.52 -4.13 -19.57
CA GLY A 132 -11.42 -5.27 -19.70
C GLY A 132 -11.16 -6.45 -18.75
N THR A 133 -10.12 -6.42 -17.91
CA THR A 133 -9.88 -7.44 -16.88
C THR A 133 -10.52 -7.09 -15.54
N ARG A 134 -10.24 -7.88 -14.49
CA ARG A 134 -10.63 -7.53 -13.11
C ARG A 134 -10.16 -6.12 -12.75
N ALA A 135 -10.99 -5.42 -11.98
CA ALA A 135 -10.79 -4.03 -11.61
C ALA A 135 -10.88 -3.86 -10.09
N TRP A 136 -10.14 -2.89 -9.57
CA TRP A 136 -10.15 -2.48 -8.17
C TRP A 136 -10.33 -0.97 -8.05
N LEU A 137 -11.06 -0.56 -7.02
CA LEU A 137 -11.00 0.79 -6.47
C LEU A 137 -9.95 0.80 -5.36
N LEU A 138 -8.79 1.40 -5.65
CA LEU A 138 -7.65 1.54 -4.75
C LEU A 138 -7.77 2.82 -3.92
N THR A 139 -7.72 2.72 -2.60
CA THR A 139 -7.83 3.88 -1.69
C THR A 139 -6.46 4.50 -1.40
N SER A 140 -6.43 5.51 -0.51
CA SER A 140 -5.16 6.06 0.01
C SER A 140 -4.26 4.98 0.64
N ASN A 141 -4.84 3.93 1.23
CA ASN A 141 -4.07 2.90 1.92
C ASN A 141 -3.28 2.00 0.96
N TYR A 142 -3.70 1.88 -0.30
CA TYR A 142 -2.86 1.23 -1.32
C TYR A 142 -1.57 2.00 -1.59
N ARG A 143 -1.60 3.34 -1.51
CA ARG A 143 -0.39 4.17 -1.68
C ARG A 143 0.63 3.93 -0.58
N VAL A 144 0.18 3.70 0.65
CA VAL A 144 1.07 3.35 1.77
C VAL A 144 1.84 2.06 1.48
N ILE A 145 1.18 1.06 0.90
CA ILE A 145 1.83 -0.20 0.53
C ILE A 145 2.84 0.02 -0.61
N LEU A 146 2.52 0.87 -1.58
CA LEU A 146 3.42 1.24 -2.67
C LEU A 146 4.64 2.04 -2.21
N GLU A 147 4.53 2.83 -1.14
CA GLU A 147 5.69 3.52 -0.56
C GLU A 147 6.70 2.53 0.04
N TYR A 148 6.21 1.39 0.55
CA TYR A 148 7.08 0.30 1.01
C TYR A 148 7.88 -0.31 -0.14
N ASN A 149 7.25 -0.50 -1.30
CA ASN A 149 7.89 -0.94 -2.53
C ASN A 149 7.10 -0.47 -3.76
N CYS A 150 7.76 0.27 -4.65
CA CYS A 150 7.18 0.88 -5.85
C CYS A 150 6.80 -0.16 -6.95
N SER A 151 5.93 -1.11 -6.63
CA SER A 151 5.42 -2.12 -7.56
C SER A 151 3.94 -2.40 -7.31
N ASN A 152 3.11 -2.22 -8.35
CA ASN A 152 1.68 -2.55 -8.26
C ASN A 152 1.45 -4.03 -7.96
N TYR A 153 2.25 -4.93 -8.53
CA TYR A 153 2.11 -6.36 -8.24
C TYR A 153 2.52 -6.69 -6.81
N TYR A 154 3.57 -6.05 -6.27
CA TYR A 154 3.91 -6.17 -4.86
C TYR A 154 2.74 -5.72 -3.97
N ALA A 155 2.23 -4.51 -4.20
CA ALA A 155 1.17 -3.95 -3.37
C ALA A 155 -0.15 -4.74 -3.49
N MET A 156 -0.48 -5.25 -4.68
CA MET A 156 -1.59 -6.18 -4.87
C MET A 156 -1.38 -7.48 -4.10
N SER A 157 -0.20 -8.09 -4.17
CA SER A 157 0.11 -9.32 -3.45
C SER A 157 0.00 -9.13 -1.93
N VAL A 158 0.50 -8.01 -1.38
CA VAL A 158 0.37 -7.68 0.04
C VAL A 158 -1.09 -7.52 0.43
N GLY A 159 -1.87 -6.75 -0.33
CA GLY A 159 -3.29 -6.52 -0.05
C GLY A 159 -4.12 -7.80 -0.11
N LEU A 160 -3.96 -8.57 -1.19
CA LEU A 160 -4.67 -9.85 -1.37
C LEU A 160 -4.27 -10.87 -0.30
N LEU A 161 -2.98 -10.99 0.04
CA LEU A 161 -2.53 -11.89 1.09
C LEU A 161 -3.10 -11.49 2.45
N ALA A 162 -3.13 -10.20 2.78
CA ALA A 162 -3.74 -9.70 4.01
C ALA A 162 -5.24 -10.04 4.09
N ASP A 163 -5.96 -9.88 2.98
CA ASP A 163 -7.38 -10.25 2.91
C ASP A 163 -7.59 -11.76 3.10
N GLU A 164 -6.72 -12.62 2.56
CA GLU A 164 -6.81 -14.08 2.75
C GLU A 164 -6.43 -14.52 4.18
N ILE A 165 -5.48 -13.85 4.83
CA ILE A 165 -5.10 -14.16 6.23
C ILE A 165 -6.22 -13.78 7.21
N ALA A 166 -6.99 -12.72 6.91
CA ALA A 166 -8.07 -12.23 7.77
C ALA A 166 -9.41 -12.94 7.58
N ARG A 167 -9.51 -13.89 6.62
CA ARG A 167 -10.74 -14.66 6.36
C ARG A 167 -11.05 -15.72 7.41
#